data_AF-G9YFJ2-F1
#
_entry.id   AF-G9YFJ2-F1
#
_cell.length_a   1.000
_cell.length_b   1.000
_cell.length_c   1.000
_cell.angle_alpha   90.00
_cell.angle_beta   90.00
_cell.angle_gamma   90.00
#
_symmetry.space_group_name_H-M   'P 1'
#
loop_
_entity.id
_entity.type
_entity.pdbx_description
1 polymer ?
#
loop_
_entity_poly.entity_id
_entity_poly.type
_entity_poly.pdbx_seq_one_letter_code
_entity_poly.pdbx_strand_id
1 'polypeptide(L)'
;MFKNWQYHAVRAIGRFVCLFSYDTIVAWGRKLGPFVGRLLKKQRNRGIFHVMRGMKCSEAEAIEIIDGVFANLGQSLMEILYSRN
;
A
#
# COMPACT_ATOMS: atom_id res chain seq x y z
N MET A 1 -12.59 -5.29 -19.50
CA MET A 1 -11.36 -5.56 -20.25
C MET A 1 -10.43 -4.37 -20.09
N PHE A 2 -9.26 -4.56 -19.48
CA PHE A 2 -8.23 -3.50 -19.49
C PHE A 2 -7.88 -3.19 -20.95
N LYS A 3 -7.75 -1.90 -21.30
CA LYS A 3 -7.28 -1.52 -22.65
C LYS A 3 -5.84 -2.02 -22.82
N ASN A 4 -5.46 -2.49 -24.01
CA ASN A 4 -4.14 -3.08 -24.28
C ASN A 4 -2.96 -2.24 -23.75
N TRP A 5 -3.07 -0.91 -23.77
CA TRP A 5 -2.02 -0.01 -23.26
C TRP A 5 -1.81 -0.12 -21.73
N GLN A 6 -2.87 -0.34 -20.95
CA GLN A 6 -2.79 -0.46 -19.48
C GLN A 6 -2.00 -1.71 -19.10
N TYR A 7 -2.23 -2.81 -19.83
CA TYR A 7 -1.47 -4.05 -19.67
C TYR A 7 0.02 -3.82 -19.93
N HIS A 8 0.36 -3.18 -21.05
CA HIS A 8 1.77 -2.91 -21.39
C HIS A 8 2.43 -1.94 -20.39
N ALA A 9 1.68 -0.95 -19.88
CA ALA A 9 2.17 -0.03 -18.86
C ALA A 9 2.49 -0.75 -17.54
N VAL A 10 1.55 -1.56 -17.01
CA VAL A 10 1.79 -2.33 -15.78
C VAL A 10 2.96 -3.31 -15.95
N ARG A 11 3.07 -3.96 -17.11
CA ARG A 11 4.19 -4.87 -17.40
C ARG A 11 5.54 -4.14 -17.51
N ALA A 12 5.56 -2.92 -18.04
CA ALA A 12 6.77 -2.10 -18.04
C ALA A 12 7.18 -1.69 -16.62
N ILE A 13 6.21 -1.30 -15.78
CA ILE A 13 6.44 -0.99 -14.36
C ILE A 13 7.00 -2.20 -13.63
N GLY A 14 6.39 -3.38 -13.76
CA GLY A 14 6.89 -4.60 -13.12
C GLY A 14 8.33 -4.93 -13.52
N ARG A 15 8.66 -4.84 -14.81
CA ARG A 15 10.04 -5.03 -15.29
C ARG A 15 11.03 -4.04 -14.67
N PHE A 16 10.63 -2.78 -14.50
CA PHE A 16 11.46 -1.76 -13.86
C PHE A 16 11.65 -2.04 -12.37
N VAL A 17 10.58 -2.43 -11.67
CA VAL A 17 10.61 -2.80 -10.25
C VAL A 17 11.53 -4.01 -10.01
N CYS A 18 11.56 -4.98 -10.92
CA CYS A 18 12.48 -6.13 -10.85
C CYS A 18 13.97 -5.79 -11.03
N LEU A 19 14.33 -4.55 -11.38
CA LEU A 19 15.74 -4.12 -11.45
C LEU A 19 16.33 -3.83 -10.06
N PHE A 20 15.49 -3.73 -9.03
CA PHE A 20 15.92 -3.40 -7.67
C PHE A 20 15.92 -4.64 -6.78
N SER A 21 16.70 -4.58 -5.70
CA SER A 21 16.72 -5.65 -4.69
C SER A 21 15.37 -5.76 -3.96
N TYR A 22 15.05 -6.96 -3.46
CA TYR A 22 13.82 -7.18 -2.69
C TYR A 22 13.71 -6.24 -1.49
N ASP A 23 14.81 -6.02 -0.76
CA ASP A 23 14.84 -5.09 0.39
C ASP A 23 14.48 -3.66 -0.01
N THR A 24 14.93 -3.21 -1.19
CA THR A 24 14.55 -1.91 -1.75
C THR A 24 13.06 -1.83 -2.04
N ILE A 25 12.48 -2.89 -2.62
CA ILE A 25 11.05 -2.95 -2.95
C ILE A 25 10.18 -2.90 -1.71
N VAL A 26 10.53 -3.65 -0.67
CA VAL A 26 9.84 -3.62 0.63
C VAL A 26 9.92 -2.23 1.25
N ALA A 27 11.11 -1.63 1.29
CA ALA A 27 11.31 -0.31 1.87
C ALA A 27 10.50 0.78 1.13
N TRP A 28 10.45 0.72 -0.21
CA TRP A 28 9.65 1.63 -1.01
C TRP A 28 8.16 1.44 -0.82
N GLY A 29 7.68 0.19 -0.81
CA GLY A 29 6.28 -0.12 -0.58
C GLY A 29 5.79 0.39 0.78
N ARG A 30 6.55 0.14 1.85
CA ARG A 30 6.21 0.63 3.20
C ARG A 30 6.18 2.15 3.28
N LYS A 31 7.03 2.87 2.53
CA LYS A 31 7.01 4.34 2.46
C LYS A 31 5.86 4.89 1.59
N LEU A 32 5.48 4.18 0.52
CA LEU A 32 4.36 4.54 -0.35
C LEU A 32 3.02 4.47 0.39
N GLY A 33 2.84 3.48 1.27
CA GLY A 33 1.63 3.27 2.04
C GLY A 33 1.08 4.53 2.74
N PRO A 34 1.86 5.16 3.65
CA PRO A 34 1.44 6.39 4.35
C PRO A 34 1.21 7.59 3.43
N PHE A 35 1.92 7.65 2.29
CA PHE A 35 1.66 8.69 1.29
C PHE A 35 0.28 8.49 0.65
N VAL A 36 -0.06 7.26 0.26
CA VAL A 36 -1.39 6.91 -0.27
C VAL A 36 -2.48 7.09 0.79
N GLY A 37 -2.22 6.74 2.05
CA GLY A 37 -3.15 6.98 3.16
C GLY A 37 -3.53 8.46 3.34
N ARG A 38 -2.58 9.38 3.07
CA ARG A 38 -2.84 10.83 3.05
C ARG A 38 -3.66 11.30 1.85
N LEU A 39 -3.61 10.60 0.72
CA LEU A 39 -4.49 10.88 -0.43
C LEU A 39 -5.89 10.29 -0.20
N LEU A 40 -5.96 9.10 0.40
CA LEU A 40 -7.19 8.39 0.71
C LEU A 40 -7.77 8.77 2.08
N LYS A 41 -7.77 10.07 2.42
CA LYS A 41 -8.18 10.57 3.76
C LYS A 41 -9.53 10.01 4.21
N LYS A 42 -10.50 9.93 3.30
CA LYS A 42 -11.84 9.39 3.58
C LYS A 42 -11.79 7.93 4.02
N GLN A 43 -11.00 7.09 3.36
CA GLN A 43 -10.86 5.67 3.71
C GLN A 43 -10.04 5.51 4.99
N ARG A 44 -8.99 6.32 5.16
CA ARG A 44 -8.19 6.33 6.38
C ARG A 44 -9.05 6.66 7.62
N ASN A 45 -9.83 7.73 7.57
CA ASN A 45 -10.67 8.14 8.70
C ASN A 45 -11.76 7.11 9.02
N ARG A 46 -12.34 6.48 7.99
CA ARG A 46 -13.27 5.35 8.19
C ARG A 46 -12.58 4.17 8.86
N GLY A 47 -11.39 3.82 8.40
CA GLY A 47 -10.57 2.77 9.01
C GLY A 47 -10.32 3.04 10.49
N ILE A 48 -9.89 4.25 10.84
CA ILE A 48 -9.66 4.66 12.24
C ILE A 48 -10.94 4.50 13.06
N PHE A 49 -12.07 5.02 12.58
CA PHE A 49 -13.36 4.88 13.26
C PHE A 49 -13.76 3.42 13.48
N HIS A 50 -13.57 2.56 12.48
CA HIS A 50 -13.89 1.14 12.60
C HIS A 50 -12.94 0.40 13.55
N VAL A 51 -11.65 0.72 13.52
CA VAL A 51 -10.64 0.15 14.43
C VAL A 51 -10.92 0.52 15.87
N MET A 52 -11.18 1.81 16.15
CA MET A 52 -11.53 2.27 17.50
C MET A 52 -12.74 1.50 18.06
N ARG A 53 -13.81 1.35 17.26
CA ARG A 53 -15.03 0.65 17.71
C ARG A 53 -14.85 -0.87 17.80
N GLY A 54 -14.18 -1.46 16.82
CA GLY A 54 -14.00 -2.91 16.75
C GLY A 54 -13.03 -3.44 17.80
N MET A 55 -11.95 -2.70 18.06
CA MET A 55 -10.89 -3.10 18.99
C MET A 55 -10.99 -2.42 20.36
N LYS A 56 -11.95 -1.49 20.55
CA LYS A 56 -12.14 -0.71 21.80
C LYS A 56 -10.83 -0.04 22.27
N CYS A 57 -10.08 0.50 21.32
CA CYS A 57 -8.80 1.17 21.56
C CYS A 57 -8.94 2.70 21.46
N SER A 58 -7.92 3.39 21.94
CA SER A 58 -7.81 4.84 21.81
C SER A 58 -7.65 5.26 20.35
N GLU A 59 -7.92 6.53 20.05
CA GLU A 59 -7.68 7.09 18.72
C GLU A 59 -6.21 7.01 18.32
N ALA A 60 -5.29 7.24 19.26
CA ALA A 60 -3.85 7.16 19.01
C ALA A 60 -3.43 5.75 18.57
N GLU A 61 -3.86 4.71 19.30
CA GLU A 61 -3.61 3.32 18.93
C GLU A 61 -4.23 2.97 17.58
N ALA A 62 -5.46 3.42 17.33
CA ALA A 62 -6.14 3.19 16.05
C ALA A 62 -5.41 3.84 14.87
N ILE A 63 -4.84 5.04 15.06
CA ILE A 63 -4.02 5.72 14.07
C ILE A 63 -2.75 4.91 13.77
N GLU A 64 -2.03 4.47 14.79
CA GLU A 64 -0.81 3.66 14.61
C GLU A 64 -1.10 2.36 13.84
N ILE A 65 -2.19 1.69 14.19
CA ILE A 65 -2.64 0.47 13.52
C ILE A 65 -2.97 0.75 12.05
N ILE A 66 -3.73 1.80 11.76
CA ILE A 66 -4.10 2.15 10.39
C ILE A 66 -2.88 2.58 9.57
N ASP A 67 -1.94 3.31 10.15
CA ASP A 67 -0.71 3.68 9.45
C ASP A 67 0.15 2.44 9.14
N GLY A 68 0.19 1.46 10.04
CA GLY A 68 0.78 0.15 9.79
C GLY A 68 0.08 -0.62 8.67
N VAL A 69 -1.25 -0.62 8.64
CA VAL A 69 -2.03 -1.24 7.55
C VAL A 69 -1.72 -0.59 6.21
N PHE A 70 -1.68 0.74 6.12
CA PHE A 70 -1.32 1.42 4.88
C PHE A 70 0.12 1.10 4.43
N ALA A 71 1.08 1.07 5.35
CA ALA A 71 2.45 0.64 5.05
C ALA A 71 2.50 -0.79 4.49
N ASN A 72 1.78 -1.72 5.10
CA ASN A 72 1.71 -3.11 4.63
C ASN A 72 1.01 -3.21 3.27
N LEU A 73 -0.05 -2.44 3.01
CA LEU A 73 -0.71 -2.38 1.69
C LEU A 73 0.24 -1.89 0.59
N GLY A 74 1.05 -0.86 0.89
CA GLY A 74 2.05 -0.37 -0.05
C GLY A 74 3.15 -1.41 -0.31
N GLN A 75 3.59 -2.14 0.72
CA GLN A 75 4.50 -3.27 0.57
C GLN A 75 3.90 -4.36 -0.33
N SER A 76 2.69 -4.83 -0.03
CA SER A 76 2.04 -5.88 -0.82
C SER A 76 1.83 -5.47 -2.28
N LEU A 77 1.49 -4.21 -2.56
CA LEU A 77 1.40 -3.70 -3.94
C LEU A 77 2.74 -3.81 -4.67
N MET A 78 3.83 -3.38 -4.03
CA MET A 78 5.16 -3.43 -4.61
C MET A 78 5.65 -4.87 -4.81
N GLU A 79 5.31 -5.77 -3.88
CA GLU A 79 5.61 -7.20 -3.99
C GLU A 79 4.81 -7.88 -5.11
N ILE A 80 3.56 -7.48 -5.35
CA ILE A 80 2.76 -7.95 -6.49
C ILE A 80 3.39 -7.48 -7.81
N LEU A 81 3.88 -6.24 -7.88
CA LEU A 81 4.58 -5.72 -9.06
C LEU A 81 5.94 -6.38 -9.29
N TYR A 82 6.62 -6.77 -8.21
CA TYR A 82 7.91 -7.48 -8.23
C TYR A 82 7.77 -8.98 -8.52
N SER A 83 6.67 -9.59 -8.12
CA SER A 83 6.38 -10.99 -8.40
C SER A 83 6.16 -11.17 -9.90
N ARG A 84 7.08 -11.90 -10.52
CA ARG A 84 7.15 -12.14 -11.97
C ARG A 84 5.80 -12.67 -12.49
N ASN A 85 5.14 -11.88 -13.36
CA ASN A 85 4.17 -12.39 -14.35
C ASN A 85 4.91 -13.17 -15.44
#